data_AF-A0A7M7QJI1-F1
#
_entry.id   AF-A0A7M7QJI1-F1
#
_cell.length_a   1.000
_cell.length_b   1.000
_cell.length_c   1.000
_cell.angle_alpha   90.00
_cell.angle_beta   90.00
_cell.angle_gamma   90.00
#
_symmetry.space_group_name_H-M   'P 1'
#
loop_
_entity.id
_entity.type
_entity.pdbx_description
1 polymer ?
#
loop_
_entity_poly.entity_id
_entity_poly.type
_entity_poly.pdbx_seq_one_letter_code
_entity_poly.pdbx_strand_id
1 'polypeptide(L)'
;MKAWRESASVIIAARNGLKYNQKYDYDLLFLKRHEKANFAGAYVFPGGVIESADADIKWKRLYKNYGYDDNSFKTLIPNSKNRPKIFHSNDNELIREISLRISAIRETFEECGILLCNNCSKSASSSEITSFYVANDELTSWQKKVHSDPNEFYNMCEKLECYPNLWALHEWANWLTPTFFPASSRFDAAFFFTCLSEIPISKHDDGEINEIVWATPGDATKLKRSLPPPQLYELSTIAKYKSVDNLMQFAIERGKKGAELYLPFIFIHR
;
A
#
# COMPACT_ATOMS: atom_id res chain seq x y z
N MET A 1 -2.11 -27.22 3.14
CA MET A 1 -1.78 -25.98 2.40
C MET A 1 -2.70 -24.87 2.86
N LYS A 2 -2.19 -23.65 3.08
CA LYS A 2 -3.01 -22.47 3.42
C LYS A 2 -3.94 -22.17 2.24
N ALA A 3 -5.20 -21.83 2.50
CA ALA A 3 -6.24 -21.70 1.46
C ALA A 3 -6.16 -20.38 0.67
N TRP A 4 -5.26 -19.48 1.05
CA TRP A 4 -4.95 -18.19 0.43
C TRP A 4 -3.56 -17.72 0.90
N ARG A 5 -3.00 -16.72 0.19
CA ARG A 5 -1.83 -15.95 0.62
C ARG A 5 -2.27 -14.64 1.28
N GLU A 6 -1.53 -14.16 2.26
CA GLU A 6 -1.81 -12.85 2.87
C GLU A 6 -1.01 -11.78 2.14
N SER A 7 -1.62 -10.65 1.86
CA SER A 7 -1.00 -9.55 1.11
C SER A 7 -1.37 -8.19 1.69
N ALA A 8 -0.57 -7.18 1.39
CA ALA A 8 -0.84 -5.80 1.73
C ALA A 8 -0.68 -4.90 0.50
N SER A 9 -1.61 -3.94 0.34
CA SER A 9 -1.62 -3.00 -0.78
C SER A 9 -1.85 -1.58 -0.29
N VAL A 10 -1.33 -0.59 -1.01
CA VAL A 10 -1.54 0.84 -0.72
C VAL A 10 -2.22 1.51 -1.89
N ILE A 11 -3.32 2.19 -1.61
CA ILE A 11 -3.95 3.16 -2.50
C ILE A 11 -3.25 4.50 -2.27
N ILE A 12 -2.52 4.98 -3.28
CA ILE A 12 -1.81 6.26 -3.22
C ILE A 12 -2.58 7.29 -4.04
N ALA A 13 -3.05 8.34 -3.37
CA ALA A 13 -3.45 9.58 -4.02
C ALA A 13 -2.28 10.57 -4.03
N ALA A 14 -2.22 11.45 -5.02
CA ALA A 14 -1.29 12.57 -5.04
C ALA A 14 -1.99 13.82 -5.54
N ARG A 15 -1.75 14.98 -4.90
CA ARG A 15 -2.31 16.24 -5.40
C ARG A 15 -1.73 16.53 -6.78
N ASN A 16 -2.58 16.95 -7.71
CA ASN A 16 -2.18 17.21 -9.10
C ASN A 16 -2.12 18.70 -9.47
N GLY A 17 -2.24 19.57 -8.47
CA GLY A 17 -2.17 21.03 -8.62
C GLY A 17 -3.35 21.67 -9.37
N LEU A 18 -4.46 20.93 -9.56
CA LEU A 18 -5.66 21.31 -10.32
C LEU A 18 -5.37 22.01 -11.66
N LYS A 19 -5.42 21.25 -12.75
CA LYS A 19 -5.46 21.84 -14.10
C LYS A 19 -6.87 22.35 -14.41
N TYR A 20 -6.97 23.37 -15.26
CA TYR A 20 -8.25 23.95 -15.71
C TYR A 20 -9.22 22.84 -16.19
N ASN A 21 -10.49 22.89 -15.75
CA ASN A 21 -11.55 21.90 -16.03
C ASN A 21 -11.42 20.48 -15.40
N GLN A 22 -10.52 20.24 -14.45
CA GLN A 22 -10.50 18.97 -13.72
C GLN A 22 -11.54 18.90 -12.59
N LYS A 23 -12.27 17.78 -12.51
CA LYS A 23 -13.28 17.51 -11.47
C LYS A 23 -12.68 17.09 -10.12
N TYR A 24 -11.44 16.58 -10.15
CA TYR A 24 -10.72 16.02 -9.00
C TYR A 24 -9.38 16.76 -8.84
N ASP A 25 -8.99 17.09 -7.60
CA ASP A 25 -7.71 17.76 -7.27
C ASP A 25 -6.55 16.77 -7.00
N TYR A 26 -6.75 15.50 -7.35
CA TYR A 26 -5.78 14.42 -7.18
C TYR A 26 -5.86 13.38 -8.29
N ASP A 27 -4.74 12.69 -8.44
CA ASP A 27 -4.59 11.47 -9.23
C ASP A 27 -4.35 10.27 -8.30
N LEU A 28 -4.79 9.09 -8.74
CA LEU A 28 -4.53 7.82 -8.09
C LEU A 28 -3.47 7.04 -8.87
N LEU A 29 -2.57 6.38 -8.14
CA LEU A 29 -1.58 5.48 -8.70
C LEU A 29 -2.19 4.12 -9.05
N PHE A 30 -1.94 3.66 -10.27
CA PHE A 30 -2.22 2.31 -10.74
C PHE A 30 -0.98 1.72 -11.42
N LEU A 31 -0.76 0.43 -11.23
CA LEU A 31 0.30 -0.35 -11.85
C LEU A 31 -0.31 -1.37 -12.80
N LYS A 32 0.16 -1.43 -14.04
CA LYS A 32 -0.24 -2.47 -14.99
C LYS A 32 0.66 -3.68 -14.85
N ARG A 33 0.08 -4.81 -14.45
CA ARG A 33 0.82 -6.07 -14.30
C ARG A 33 1.24 -6.63 -15.66
N HIS A 34 2.42 -7.24 -15.72
CA HIS A 34 2.88 -7.98 -16.86
C HIS A 34 1.97 -9.19 -17.14
N GLU A 35 1.82 -9.58 -18.40
CA GLU A 35 0.99 -10.71 -18.87
C GLU A 35 1.31 -12.08 -18.23
N LYS A 36 2.46 -12.21 -17.56
CA LYS A 36 2.91 -13.45 -16.92
C LYS A 36 2.72 -13.44 -15.40
N ALA A 37 2.27 -12.31 -14.85
CA ALA A 37 2.14 -12.09 -13.42
C ALA A 37 0.73 -12.46 -12.92
N ASN A 38 0.55 -12.54 -11.60
CA ASN A 38 -0.81 -12.56 -11.03
C ASN A 38 -1.55 -11.29 -11.46
N PHE A 39 -2.83 -11.44 -11.82
CA PHE A 39 -3.63 -10.39 -12.45
C PHE A 39 -3.05 -9.89 -13.78
N ALA A 40 -2.56 -10.81 -14.63
CA ALA A 40 -2.00 -10.53 -15.95
C ALA A 40 -2.79 -9.47 -16.74
N GLY A 41 -2.09 -8.39 -17.14
CA GLY A 41 -2.65 -7.29 -17.93
C GLY A 41 -3.62 -6.36 -17.17
N ALA A 42 -3.89 -6.63 -15.89
CA ALA A 42 -4.77 -5.83 -15.07
C ALA A 42 -4.06 -4.60 -14.50
N TYR A 43 -4.85 -3.56 -14.21
CA TYR A 43 -4.41 -2.42 -13.41
C TYR A 43 -4.71 -2.70 -11.94
N VAL A 44 -3.70 -2.56 -11.09
CA VAL A 44 -3.80 -2.79 -9.65
C VAL A 44 -3.21 -1.62 -8.86
N PHE A 45 -3.57 -1.53 -7.58
CA PHE A 45 -2.81 -0.71 -6.64
C PHE A 45 -1.51 -1.42 -6.26
N PRO A 46 -0.41 -0.69 -5.95
CA PRO A 46 0.82 -1.31 -5.50
C PRO A 46 0.60 -2.22 -4.29
N GLY A 47 1.27 -3.36 -4.27
CA GLY A 47 1.19 -4.31 -3.18
C GLY A 47 1.43 -5.76 -3.58
N GLY A 48 1.72 -6.58 -2.58
CA GLY A 48 2.10 -7.96 -2.79
C GLY A 48 2.03 -8.78 -1.52
N VAL A 49 2.63 -9.97 -1.57
CA VAL A 49 2.54 -10.96 -0.50
C VAL A 49 3.39 -10.51 0.68
N ILE A 50 2.89 -10.77 1.89
CA ILE A 50 3.66 -10.50 3.11
C ILE A 50 4.80 -11.50 3.19
N GLU A 51 6.01 -10.98 3.42
CA GLU A 51 7.22 -11.77 3.58
C GLU A 51 7.63 -11.83 5.05
N SER A 52 8.37 -12.87 5.45
CA SER A 52 8.79 -13.01 6.86
C SER A 52 9.67 -11.83 7.32
N ALA A 53 10.39 -11.21 6.39
CA ALA A 53 11.19 -10.00 6.64
C ALA A 53 10.34 -8.80 7.11
N ASP A 54 9.07 -8.72 6.67
CA ASP A 54 8.14 -7.64 7.04
C ASP A 54 7.68 -7.76 8.50
N ALA A 55 7.71 -8.97 9.06
CA ALA A 55 7.30 -9.28 10.43
C ALA A 55 8.47 -9.44 11.42
N ASP A 56 9.71 -9.22 10.97
CA ASP A 56 10.89 -9.38 11.82
C ASP A 56 10.94 -8.32 12.94
N ILE A 57 11.27 -8.74 14.16
CA ILE A 57 11.34 -7.85 15.31
C ILE A 57 12.48 -6.83 15.22
N LYS A 58 13.45 -7.01 14.31
CA LYS A 58 14.52 -6.03 14.03
C LYS A 58 13.97 -4.66 13.66
N TRP A 59 12.79 -4.58 13.05
CA TRP A 59 12.12 -3.31 12.77
C TRP A 59 11.94 -2.46 14.03
N LYS A 60 11.62 -3.06 15.18
CA LYS A 60 11.52 -2.32 16.45
C LYS A 60 12.82 -1.60 16.80
N ARG A 61 13.97 -2.21 16.51
CA ARG A 61 15.28 -1.62 16.78
C ARG A 61 15.52 -0.42 15.87
N LEU A 62 15.20 -0.54 14.59
CA LEU A 62 15.26 0.58 13.65
C LEU A 62 14.40 1.76 14.15
N TYR A 63 13.11 1.54 14.42
CA TYR A 63 12.20 2.57 14.92
C TYR A 63 12.66 3.22 16.24
N LYS A 64 13.30 2.44 17.13
CA LYS A 64 13.88 2.96 18.38
C LYS A 64 14.98 3.99 18.14
N ASN A 65 15.78 3.85 17.07
CA ASN A 65 16.80 4.84 16.70
C ASN A 65 16.18 6.19 16.31
N TYR A 66 14.90 6.21 15.93
CA TYR A 66 14.14 7.41 15.58
C TYR A 66 13.19 7.88 16.71
N GLY A 67 13.36 7.36 17.93
CA GLY A 67 12.61 7.79 19.11
C GLY A 67 11.23 7.15 19.27
N TYR A 68 10.89 6.12 18.50
CA TYR A 68 9.64 5.38 18.66
C TYR A 68 9.81 4.19 19.60
N ASP A 69 8.76 3.88 20.34
CA ASP A 69 8.69 2.78 21.29
C ASP A 69 7.47 1.88 21.02
N ASP A 70 7.29 0.83 21.84
CA ASP A 70 6.14 -0.06 21.70
C ASP A 70 4.79 0.66 21.92
N ASN A 71 4.75 1.77 22.66
CA ASN A 71 3.53 2.56 22.83
C ASN A 71 3.19 3.36 21.58
N SER A 72 4.21 3.84 20.85
CA SER A 72 4.05 4.52 19.58
C SER A 72 3.30 3.63 18.58
N PHE A 73 3.62 2.34 18.53
CA PHE A 73 2.92 1.40 17.65
C PHE A 73 1.46 1.13 18.04
N LYS A 74 1.11 1.23 19.32
CA LYS A 74 -0.30 1.05 19.76
C LYS A 74 -1.23 2.09 19.13
N THR A 75 -0.72 3.25 18.74
CA THR A 75 -1.49 4.31 18.06
C THR A 75 -1.95 3.89 16.65
N LEU A 76 -1.30 2.89 16.05
CA LEU A 76 -1.67 2.36 14.73
C LEU A 76 -2.78 1.32 14.79
N ILE A 77 -3.11 0.82 15.99
CA ILE A 77 -4.11 -0.24 16.19
C ILE A 77 -5.48 0.43 16.35
N PRO A 78 -6.46 0.14 15.47
CA PRO A 78 -7.80 0.71 15.56
C PRO A 78 -8.54 0.25 16.82
N ASN A 79 -9.47 1.08 17.30
CA ASN A 79 -10.32 0.73 18.45
C ASN A 79 -11.50 -0.14 18.00
N SER A 80 -11.22 -1.37 17.59
CA SER A 80 -12.22 -2.34 17.12
C SER A 80 -12.06 -3.69 17.82
N LYS A 81 -13.18 -4.24 18.32
CA LYS A 81 -13.19 -5.52 19.05
C LYS A 81 -13.10 -6.74 18.13
N ASN A 82 -13.60 -6.64 16.90
CA ASN A 82 -13.67 -7.74 15.95
C ASN A 82 -12.83 -7.38 14.72
N ARG A 83 -11.54 -7.71 14.78
CA ARG A 83 -10.59 -7.52 13.68
C ARG A 83 -10.66 -8.72 12.72
N PRO A 84 -10.47 -8.52 11.41
CA PRO A 84 -10.23 -9.63 10.49
C PRO A 84 -8.98 -10.42 10.86
N LYS A 85 -8.97 -11.72 10.55
CA LYS A 85 -7.87 -12.64 10.93
C LYS A 85 -6.49 -12.20 10.43
N ILE A 86 -6.43 -11.55 9.27
CA ILE A 86 -5.17 -11.03 8.71
C ILE A 86 -4.48 -10.02 9.63
N PHE A 87 -5.20 -9.38 10.56
CA PHE A 87 -4.69 -8.40 11.52
C PHE A 87 -4.35 -9.03 12.89
N HIS A 88 -4.51 -10.34 13.04
CA HIS A 88 -4.15 -11.03 14.29
C HIS A 88 -2.65 -11.30 14.32
N SER A 89 -1.99 -10.90 15.40
CA SER A 89 -0.55 -11.11 15.58
C SER A 89 -0.26 -12.56 15.98
N ASN A 90 0.85 -13.10 15.47
CA ASN A 90 1.42 -14.34 15.97
C ASN A 90 2.37 -14.06 17.13
N ASP A 91 2.68 -15.08 17.91
CA ASP A 91 3.72 -15.01 18.93
C ASP A 91 5.11 -14.82 18.27
N ASN A 92 6.00 -14.09 18.95
CA ASN A 92 7.40 -13.86 18.55
C ASN A 92 7.62 -13.12 17.21
N GLU A 93 6.58 -12.48 16.66
CA GLU A 93 6.68 -11.62 15.48
C GLU A 93 6.33 -10.18 15.83
N LEU A 94 6.67 -9.25 14.93
CA LEU A 94 6.17 -7.89 14.99
C LEU A 94 4.63 -7.91 14.92
N ILE A 95 3.98 -6.99 15.63
CA ILE A 95 2.52 -6.93 15.59
C ILE A 95 2.05 -6.76 14.15
N ARG A 96 1.00 -7.48 13.80
CA ARG A 96 0.55 -7.66 12.43
C ARG A 96 0.19 -6.34 11.73
N GLU A 97 -0.29 -5.38 12.52
CA GLU A 97 -0.65 -4.04 12.05
C GLU A 97 0.55 -3.27 11.51
N ILE A 98 1.73 -3.53 12.06
CA ILE A 98 2.97 -2.94 11.57
C ILE A 98 3.48 -3.73 10.37
N SER A 99 3.55 -5.05 10.46
CA SER A 99 4.14 -5.86 9.39
C SER A 99 3.37 -5.74 8.08
N LEU A 100 2.03 -5.62 8.13
CA LEU A 100 1.21 -5.32 6.97
C LEU A 100 1.56 -3.95 6.33
N ARG A 101 1.81 -2.92 7.14
CA ARG A 101 2.20 -1.59 6.64
C ARG A 101 3.60 -1.61 6.04
N ILE A 102 4.54 -2.31 6.68
CA ILE A 102 5.90 -2.50 6.15
C ILE A 102 5.84 -3.22 4.81
N SER A 103 5.12 -4.34 4.74
CA SER A 103 4.91 -5.10 3.50
C SER A 103 4.36 -4.20 2.39
N ALA A 104 3.32 -3.43 2.68
CA ALA A 104 2.73 -2.55 1.67
C ALA A 104 3.69 -1.44 1.18
N ILE A 105 4.52 -0.89 2.07
CA ILE A 105 5.54 0.11 1.73
C ILE A 105 6.69 -0.53 0.93
N ARG A 106 7.16 -1.72 1.33
CA ARG A 106 8.20 -2.48 0.62
C ARG A 106 7.78 -2.77 -0.80
N GLU A 107 6.59 -3.34 -0.97
CA GLU A 107 6.02 -3.70 -2.29
C GLU A 107 5.83 -2.44 -3.16
N THR A 108 5.36 -1.33 -2.58
CA THR A 108 5.26 -0.05 -3.30
C THR A 108 6.63 0.39 -3.85
N PHE A 109 7.69 0.29 -3.03
CA PHE A 109 9.03 0.62 -3.47
C PHE A 109 9.55 -0.35 -4.54
N GLU A 110 9.35 -1.64 -4.33
CA GLU A 110 9.78 -2.70 -5.24
C GLU A 110 9.16 -2.49 -6.63
N GLU A 111 7.84 -2.36 -6.69
CA GLU A 111 7.08 -2.32 -7.94
C GLU A 111 7.16 -0.99 -8.69
N CYS A 112 7.28 0.15 -7.99
CA CYS A 112 7.23 1.48 -8.64
C CYS A 112 8.21 2.53 -8.12
N GLY A 113 9.14 2.15 -7.23
CA GLY A 113 10.23 3.01 -6.77
C GLY A 113 9.81 4.13 -5.82
N ILE A 114 8.52 4.22 -5.48
CA ILE A 114 8.00 5.21 -4.54
C ILE A 114 8.30 4.72 -3.12
N LEU A 115 9.18 5.42 -2.42
CA LEU A 115 9.55 5.09 -1.05
C LEU A 115 8.76 5.92 -0.03
N LEU A 116 7.84 5.29 0.71
CA LEU A 116 7.04 5.96 1.74
C LEU A 116 7.76 5.93 3.10
N CYS A 117 8.86 6.68 3.20
CA CYS A 117 9.71 6.74 4.40
C CYS A 117 9.90 8.17 4.92
N ASN A 118 10.25 8.28 6.20
CA ASN A 118 10.74 9.50 6.84
C ASN A 118 12.23 9.38 7.19
N ASN A 119 12.90 10.51 7.43
CA ASN A 119 14.24 10.59 8.02
C ASN A 119 14.29 11.61 9.17
N CYS A 120 15.41 11.67 9.89
CA CYS A 120 15.62 12.62 10.99
C CYS A 120 15.63 14.09 10.55
N SER A 121 15.96 14.38 9.28
CA SER A 121 16.18 15.74 8.79
C SER A 121 14.89 16.48 8.37
N LYS A 122 13.82 15.76 8.03
CA LYS A 122 12.49 16.35 7.87
C LYS A 122 11.76 16.37 9.21
N SER A 123 12.00 17.44 9.97
CA SER A 123 11.22 17.83 11.14
C SER A 123 9.71 17.78 10.83
N ALA A 124 8.94 17.30 11.81
CA ALA A 124 7.50 17.04 11.79
C ALA A 124 6.60 18.30 11.63
N SER A 125 7.03 19.33 10.89
CA SER A 125 6.30 20.59 10.75
C SER A 125 5.45 20.70 9.48
N SER A 126 5.64 19.85 8.47
CA SER A 126 4.71 19.78 7.33
C SER A 126 3.70 18.66 7.57
N SER A 127 2.42 19.02 7.74
CA SER A 127 1.30 18.06 7.72
C SER A 127 1.16 17.31 6.39
N GLU A 128 1.92 17.73 5.38
CA GLU A 128 1.93 17.15 4.05
C GLU A 128 2.89 15.96 3.97
N ILE A 129 2.38 14.83 3.48
CA ILE A 129 3.16 13.61 3.26
C ILE A 129 3.87 13.76 1.91
N THR A 130 5.19 13.58 1.91
CA THR A 130 6.01 13.52 0.69
C THR A 130 6.62 12.14 0.56
N SER A 131 6.88 11.68 -0.67
CA SER A 131 7.71 10.48 -0.85
C SER A 131 9.16 10.78 -0.47
N PHE A 132 9.86 9.76 0.00
CA PHE A 132 11.30 9.81 0.19
C PHE A 132 12.00 9.72 -1.17
N TYR A 133 12.91 10.65 -1.46
CA TYR A 133 13.67 10.63 -2.70
C TYR A 133 14.86 9.68 -2.59
N VAL A 134 14.91 8.69 -3.48
CA VAL A 134 16.08 7.84 -3.71
C VAL A 134 16.71 8.30 -5.02
N ALA A 135 18.02 8.52 -5.03
CA ALA A 135 18.71 8.95 -6.24
C ALA A 135 18.55 7.91 -7.36
N ASN A 136 18.31 8.37 -8.60
CA ASN A 136 17.94 7.49 -9.72
C ASN A 136 18.98 6.41 -10.04
N ASP A 137 20.26 6.69 -9.79
CA ASP A 137 21.39 5.76 -9.96
C ASP A 137 21.38 4.63 -8.93
N GLU A 138 20.96 4.91 -7.69
CA GLU A 138 20.81 3.90 -6.63
C GLU A 138 19.45 3.19 -6.67
N LEU A 139 18.40 3.85 -7.16
CA LEU A 139 17.02 3.34 -7.14
C LEU A 139 16.89 1.96 -7.79
N THR A 140 17.42 1.80 -9.00
CA THR A 140 17.31 0.53 -9.75
C THR A 140 18.08 -0.60 -9.07
N SER A 141 19.21 -0.27 -8.43
CA SER A 141 20.03 -1.22 -7.69
C SER A 141 19.27 -1.73 -6.46
N TRP A 142 18.66 -0.82 -5.70
CA TRP A 142 17.87 -1.17 -4.54
C TRP A 142 16.60 -1.94 -4.88
N GLN A 143 15.85 -1.54 -5.92
CA GLN A 143 14.68 -2.30 -6.37
C GLN A 143 15.06 -3.76 -6.69
N LYS A 144 16.17 -3.99 -7.41
CA LYS A 144 16.64 -5.35 -7.73
C LYS A 144 17.02 -6.16 -6.49
N LYS A 145 17.68 -5.52 -5.52
CA LYS A 145 18.05 -6.16 -4.25
C LYS A 145 16.83 -6.54 -3.43
N VAL A 146 15.90 -5.60 -3.24
CA VAL A 146 14.66 -5.81 -2.47
C VAL A 146 13.77 -6.88 -3.12
N HIS A 147 13.64 -6.86 -4.44
CA HIS A 147 12.92 -7.89 -5.19
C HIS A 147 13.56 -9.28 -5.03
N SER A 148 14.89 -9.35 -4.95
CA SER A 148 15.59 -10.62 -4.80
C SER A 148 15.58 -11.16 -3.36
N ASP A 149 15.64 -10.26 -2.38
CA ASP A 149 15.58 -10.57 -0.95
C ASP A 149 14.83 -9.46 -0.19
N PRO A 150 13.63 -9.75 0.34
CA PRO A 150 12.85 -8.81 1.14
C PRO A 150 13.61 -8.22 2.34
N ASN A 151 14.64 -8.90 2.86
CA ASN A 151 15.48 -8.37 3.94
C ASN A 151 16.30 -7.15 3.51
N GLU A 152 16.61 -7.01 2.23
CA GLU A 152 17.35 -5.86 1.71
C GLU A 152 16.57 -4.56 1.88
N PHE A 153 15.24 -4.62 2.06
CA PHE A 153 14.44 -3.43 2.36
C PHE A 153 14.81 -2.81 3.71
N TYR A 154 15.06 -3.66 4.73
CA TYR A 154 15.56 -3.21 6.03
C TYR A 154 16.97 -2.61 5.90
N ASN A 155 17.87 -3.31 5.18
CA ASN A 155 19.25 -2.85 4.97
C ASN A 155 19.30 -1.53 4.19
N MET A 156 18.39 -1.35 3.23
CA MET A 156 18.21 -0.09 2.52
C MET A 156 17.78 1.03 3.47
N CYS A 157 16.80 0.79 4.33
CA CYS A 157 16.35 1.78 5.31
C CYS A 157 17.49 2.21 6.25
N GLU A 158 18.28 1.25 6.76
CA GLU A 158 19.47 1.56 7.56
C GLU A 158 20.50 2.38 6.78
N LYS A 159 20.78 1.99 5.53
CA LYS A 159 21.79 2.67 4.69
C LYS A 159 21.38 4.08 4.29
N LEU A 160 20.10 4.30 4.02
CA LEU A 160 19.53 5.60 3.64
C LEU A 160 19.13 6.45 4.86
N GLU A 161 19.39 5.96 6.08
CA GLU A 161 19.04 6.61 7.34
C GLU A 161 17.55 7.02 7.40
N CYS A 162 16.68 6.15 6.89
CA CYS A 162 15.25 6.35 6.85
C CYS A 162 14.49 5.20 7.51
N TYR A 163 13.19 5.39 7.74
CA TYR A 163 12.29 4.36 8.25
C TYR A 163 10.92 4.45 7.55
N PRO A 164 10.21 3.32 7.34
CA PRO A 164 8.89 3.33 6.73
C PRO A 164 7.91 4.20 7.53
N ASN A 165 7.22 5.13 6.88
CA ASN A 165 6.28 6.02 7.54
C ASN A 165 4.92 5.33 7.76
N LEU A 166 4.85 4.49 8.79
CA LEU A 166 3.66 3.68 9.10
C LEU A 166 2.41 4.53 9.36
N TRP A 167 2.59 5.72 9.94
CA TRP A 167 1.51 6.62 10.33
C TRP A 167 0.90 7.39 9.16
N ALA A 168 1.59 7.46 8.02
CA ALA A 168 1.04 8.00 6.77
C ALA A 168 0.02 7.06 6.10
N LEU A 169 0.00 5.78 6.48
CA LEU A 169 -0.98 4.83 5.96
C LEU A 169 -2.23 4.85 6.84
N HIS A 170 -3.40 4.83 6.22
CA HIS A 170 -4.68 4.69 6.91
C HIS A 170 -5.35 3.39 6.48
N GLU A 171 -5.78 2.59 7.44
CA GLU A 171 -6.43 1.33 7.14
C GLU A 171 -7.73 1.55 6.36
N TRP A 172 -7.88 0.86 5.23
CA TRP A 172 -8.92 1.16 4.25
C TRP A 172 -9.92 0.00 4.09
N ALA A 173 -9.47 -1.20 3.76
CA ALA A 173 -10.34 -2.35 3.52
C ALA A 173 -9.59 -3.67 3.71
N ASN A 174 -10.33 -4.77 3.83
CA ASN A 174 -9.77 -6.11 3.76
C ASN A 174 -10.59 -6.98 2.81
N TRP A 175 -9.96 -7.60 1.82
CA TRP A 175 -10.62 -8.41 0.79
C TRP A 175 -10.08 -9.83 0.78
N LEU A 176 -10.97 -10.82 0.90
CA LEU A 176 -10.60 -12.22 0.68
C LEU A 176 -11.16 -12.70 -0.67
N THR A 177 -10.25 -13.23 -1.48
CA THR A 177 -10.58 -13.76 -2.81
C THR A 177 -11.57 -14.93 -2.69
N PRO A 178 -12.63 -14.97 -3.51
CA PRO A 178 -13.65 -16.01 -3.45
C PRO A 178 -13.10 -17.43 -3.60
N THR A 179 -13.82 -18.41 -3.05
CA THR A 179 -13.39 -19.82 -2.97
C THR A 179 -13.40 -20.57 -4.30
N PHE A 180 -14.08 -20.07 -5.33
CA PHE A 180 -14.09 -20.69 -6.66
C PHE A 180 -12.81 -20.41 -7.47
N PHE A 181 -11.95 -19.50 -7.02
CA PHE A 181 -10.61 -19.34 -7.58
C PHE A 181 -9.66 -20.42 -7.04
N PRO A 182 -8.67 -20.89 -7.82
CA PRO A 182 -7.63 -21.78 -7.32
C PRO A 182 -6.91 -21.19 -6.11
N ALA A 183 -6.54 -22.01 -5.12
CA ALA A 183 -5.89 -21.54 -3.89
C ALA A 183 -4.61 -20.70 -4.15
N SER A 184 -3.87 -21.02 -5.21
CA SER A 184 -2.69 -20.26 -5.65
C SER A 184 -3.01 -18.82 -6.07
N SER A 185 -4.24 -18.55 -6.51
CA SER A 185 -4.70 -17.23 -6.97
C SER A 185 -5.59 -16.55 -5.94
N ARG A 186 -5.69 -17.09 -4.72
CA ARG A 186 -6.47 -16.50 -3.63
C ARG A 186 -5.59 -15.71 -2.68
N PHE A 187 -6.04 -14.49 -2.40
CA PHE A 187 -5.40 -13.57 -1.47
C PHE A 187 -6.40 -13.10 -0.41
N ASP A 188 -5.91 -12.99 0.82
CA ASP A 188 -6.49 -12.17 1.89
C ASP A 188 -5.65 -10.89 1.94
N ALA A 189 -6.22 -9.78 1.46
CA ALA A 189 -5.49 -8.56 1.17
C ALA A 189 -5.94 -7.43 2.10
N ALA A 190 -5.00 -6.85 2.87
CA ALA A 190 -5.21 -5.62 3.59
C ALA A 190 -4.90 -4.42 2.68
N PHE A 191 -5.82 -3.47 2.59
CA PHE A 191 -5.64 -2.23 1.85
C PHE A 191 -5.41 -1.07 2.84
N PHE A 192 -4.40 -0.26 2.53
CA PHE A 192 -4.15 1.02 3.17
C PHE A 192 -4.36 2.16 2.17
N PHE A 193 -4.55 3.37 2.67
CA PHE A 193 -4.66 4.58 1.89
C PHE A 193 -3.63 5.62 2.36
N THR A 194 -3.04 6.37 1.45
CA THR A 194 -2.24 7.54 1.77
C THR A 194 -2.37 8.61 0.68
N CYS A 195 -2.00 9.85 1.02
CA CYS A 195 -2.04 10.98 0.10
C CYS A 195 -0.71 11.72 0.09
N LEU A 196 -0.07 11.82 -1.08
CA LEU A 196 1.15 12.59 -1.29
C LEU A 196 0.82 14.05 -1.68
N SER A 197 1.70 14.97 -1.31
CA SER A 197 1.59 16.40 -1.65
C SER A 197 1.67 16.68 -3.14
N GLU A 198 2.36 15.82 -3.88
CA GLU A 198 2.55 15.89 -5.33
C GLU A 198 2.83 14.50 -5.91
N ILE A 199 2.72 14.36 -7.23
CA ILE A 199 3.06 13.11 -7.92
C ILE A 199 4.58 12.91 -7.85
N PRO A 200 5.08 11.84 -7.21
CA PRO A 200 6.51 11.61 -7.10
C PRO A 200 7.08 11.07 -8.40
N ILE A 201 8.41 11.19 -8.54
CA ILE A 201 9.16 10.42 -9.53
C ILE A 201 8.96 8.93 -9.18
N SER A 202 8.58 8.15 -10.19
CA SER A 202 8.31 6.73 -10.04
C SER A 202 8.93 5.97 -11.21
N LYS A 203 9.38 4.75 -10.94
CA LYS A 203 10.02 3.87 -11.92
C LYS A 203 9.60 2.45 -11.62
N HIS A 204 8.98 1.81 -12.61
CA HIS A 204 8.56 0.43 -12.44
C HIS A 204 9.76 -0.52 -12.41
N ASP A 205 9.56 -1.69 -11.83
CA ASP A 205 10.57 -2.75 -11.85
C ASP A 205 10.79 -3.31 -13.28
N ASP A 206 11.87 -4.05 -13.48
CA ASP A 206 12.19 -4.64 -14.80
C ASP A 206 11.42 -5.96 -15.06
N GLY A 207 10.50 -6.38 -14.19
CA GLY A 207 9.89 -7.71 -14.18
C GLY A 207 8.37 -7.74 -14.20
N GLU A 208 7.74 -7.38 -13.09
CA GLU A 208 6.32 -7.64 -12.83
C GLU A 208 5.39 -6.53 -13.34
N ILE A 209 5.87 -5.30 -13.44
CA ILE A 209 5.09 -4.13 -13.83
C ILE A 209 5.51 -3.63 -15.22
N ASN A 210 4.51 -3.43 -16.08
CA ASN A 210 4.71 -2.92 -17.45
C ASN A 210 4.48 -1.41 -17.57
N GLU A 211 3.68 -0.82 -16.68
CA GLU A 211 3.26 0.57 -16.80
C GLU A 211 2.89 1.14 -15.42
N ILE A 212 3.31 2.38 -15.15
CA ILE A 212 2.82 3.18 -14.03
C ILE A 212 1.87 4.24 -14.59
N VAL A 213 0.67 4.32 -14.03
CA VAL A 213 -0.36 5.26 -14.44
C VAL A 213 -0.82 6.09 -13.24
N TRP A 214 -0.75 7.41 -13.38
CA TRP A 214 -1.44 8.35 -12.51
C TRP A 214 -2.68 8.86 -13.23
N ALA A 215 -3.86 8.63 -12.65
CA ALA A 215 -5.12 9.03 -13.26
C ALA A 215 -6.11 9.56 -12.23
N THR A 216 -6.85 10.61 -12.59
CA THR A 216 -7.98 11.06 -11.78
C THR A 216 -8.98 9.92 -11.59
N PRO A 217 -9.78 9.90 -10.51
CA PRO A 217 -10.84 8.90 -10.36
C PRO A 217 -11.80 8.85 -11.56
N GLY A 218 -12.01 9.99 -12.23
CA GLY A 218 -12.79 10.08 -13.46
C GLY A 218 -12.14 9.37 -14.64
N ASP A 219 -10.84 9.59 -14.87
CA ASP A 219 -10.11 8.97 -15.97
C ASP A 219 -9.82 7.48 -15.73
N ALA A 220 -9.61 7.08 -14.48
CA ALA A 220 -9.45 5.68 -14.08
C ALA A 220 -10.68 4.82 -14.46
N THR A 221 -11.83 5.44 -14.77
CA THR A 221 -12.98 4.71 -15.32
C THR A 221 -12.71 4.06 -16.67
N LYS A 222 -11.74 4.56 -17.43
CA LYS A 222 -11.28 3.97 -18.70
C LYS A 222 -10.53 2.65 -18.47
N LEU A 223 -9.98 2.44 -17.27
CA LEU A 223 -9.27 1.23 -16.88
C LEU A 223 -10.21 0.11 -16.40
N LYS A 224 -11.51 0.40 -16.17
CA LYS A 224 -12.47 -0.50 -15.49
C LYS A 224 -12.50 -1.94 -15.99
N ARG A 225 -12.34 -2.16 -17.30
CA ARG A 225 -12.36 -3.52 -17.90
C ARG A 225 -11.17 -4.38 -17.48
N SER A 226 -10.12 -3.74 -16.99
CA SER A 226 -8.87 -4.33 -16.54
C SER A 226 -8.63 -4.13 -15.04
N LEU A 227 -9.63 -3.67 -14.27
CA LEU A 227 -9.54 -3.58 -12.81
C LEU A 227 -10.15 -4.83 -12.18
N PRO A 228 -9.42 -5.57 -11.32
CA PRO A 228 -10.03 -6.65 -10.56
C PRO A 228 -11.08 -6.09 -9.57
N PRO A 229 -11.98 -6.95 -9.04
CA PRO A 229 -13.15 -6.48 -8.28
C PRO A 229 -12.83 -5.59 -7.07
N PRO A 230 -11.82 -5.88 -6.21
CA PRO A 230 -11.46 -4.98 -5.12
C PRO A 230 -11.08 -3.57 -5.63
N GLN A 231 -10.24 -3.49 -6.65
CA GLN A 231 -9.74 -2.23 -7.22
C GLN A 231 -10.89 -1.41 -7.80
N LEU A 232 -11.81 -2.06 -8.51
CA LEU A 232 -13.01 -1.40 -9.05
C LEU A 232 -13.92 -0.87 -7.94
N TYR A 233 -14.15 -1.67 -6.88
CA TYR A 233 -14.99 -1.28 -5.77
C TYR A 233 -14.38 -0.10 -5.01
N GLU A 234 -13.08 -0.16 -4.68
CA GLU A 234 -12.43 0.93 -3.96
C GLU A 234 -12.35 2.20 -4.80
N LEU A 235 -12.08 2.10 -6.11
CA LEU A 235 -12.19 3.24 -7.02
C LEU A 235 -13.59 3.87 -6.99
N SER A 236 -14.66 3.06 -6.93
CA SER A 236 -16.03 3.58 -6.85
C SER A 236 -16.33 4.32 -5.55
N THR A 237 -15.72 3.88 -4.44
CA THR A 237 -15.79 4.58 -3.14
C THR A 237 -15.04 5.89 -3.19
N ILE A 238 -13.80 5.87 -3.70
CA ILE A 238 -12.94 7.04 -3.81
C ILE A 238 -13.55 8.11 -4.73
N ALA A 239 -14.12 7.71 -5.88
CA ALA A 239 -14.69 8.62 -6.87
C ALA A 239 -15.84 9.51 -6.35
N LYS A 240 -16.39 9.20 -5.16
CA LYS A 240 -17.38 10.03 -4.44
C LYS A 240 -16.77 11.34 -3.90
N TYR A 241 -15.46 11.38 -3.68
CA TYR A 241 -14.73 12.51 -3.13
C TYR A 241 -14.00 13.27 -4.23
N LYS A 242 -14.41 14.52 -4.48
CA LYS A 242 -13.77 15.41 -5.47
C LYS A 242 -12.48 16.06 -4.95
N SER A 243 -12.41 16.25 -3.63
CA SER A 243 -11.24 16.82 -2.97
C SER A 243 -10.49 15.74 -2.21
N VAL A 244 -9.18 15.74 -2.38
CA VAL A 244 -8.25 14.83 -1.73
C VAL A 244 -8.19 15.05 -0.23
N ASP A 245 -8.40 16.28 0.25
CA ASP A 245 -8.49 16.58 1.68
C ASP A 245 -9.70 15.91 2.33
N ASN A 246 -10.85 15.96 1.65
CA ASN A 246 -12.06 15.27 2.11
C ASN A 246 -11.89 13.74 2.08
N LEU A 247 -11.20 13.23 1.05
CA LEU A 247 -10.89 11.80 0.95
C LEU A 247 -9.93 11.36 2.06
N MET A 248 -8.88 12.14 2.33
CA MET A 248 -7.91 11.88 3.38
C MET A 248 -8.57 11.92 4.76
N GLN A 249 -9.41 12.92 5.03
CA GLN A 249 -10.18 12.99 6.26
C GLN A 249 -11.09 11.76 6.42
N PHE A 250 -11.75 11.32 5.35
CA PHE A 250 -12.54 10.09 5.37
C PHE A 250 -11.67 8.86 5.67
N ALA A 251 -10.50 8.73 5.05
CA ALA A 251 -9.57 7.63 5.27
C ALA A 251 -9.08 7.59 6.74
N ILE A 252 -8.75 8.74 7.32
CA ILE A 252 -8.36 8.87 8.74
C ILE A 252 -9.48 8.40 9.66
N GLU A 253 -10.70 8.92 9.49
CA GLU A 253 -11.84 8.55 10.35
C GLU A 253 -12.28 7.10 10.18
N ARG A 254 -12.20 6.57 8.96
CA ARG A 254 -12.45 5.16 8.69
C ARG A 254 -11.39 4.27 9.33
N GLY A 255 -10.11 4.62 9.19
CA GLY A 255 -9.00 3.85 9.74
C GLY A 255 -9.09 3.65 11.24
N LYS A 256 -9.61 4.64 11.99
CA LYS A 256 -9.85 4.53 13.45
C LYS A 256 -10.83 3.40 13.83
N LYS A 257 -11.74 3.03 12.93
CA LYS A 257 -12.73 1.96 13.11
C LYS A 257 -12.20 0.58 12.71
N GLY A 258 -11.09 0.55 11.98
CA GLY A 258 -10.56 -0.67 11.38
C GLY A 258 -11.33 -1.11 10.12
N ALA A 259 -10.72 -1.99 9.35
CA ALA A 259 -11.25 -2.61 8.16
C ALA A 259 -12.17 -3.77 8.53
N GLU A 260 -13.20 -3.91 7.72
CA GLU A 260 -14.07 -5.06 7.68
C GLU A 260 -13.63 -5.98 6.54
N LEU A 261 -13.85 -7.28 6.71
CA LEU A 261 -13.55 -8.29 5.70
C LEU A 261 -14.68 -8.35 4.66
N TYR A 262 -14.36 -8.04 3.42
CA TYR A 262 -15.22 -8.21 2.26
C TYR A 262 -15.00 -9.58 1.62
N LEU A 263 -16.11 -10.30 1.41
CA LEU A 263 -16.16 -11.62 0.79
C LEU A 263 -17.11 -11.58 -0.41
N PRO A 264 -16.61 -11.22 -1.62
CA PRO A 264 -17.44 -11.25 -2.80
C PRO A 264 -17.96 -12.67 -3.06
N PHE A 265 -19.23 -12.78 -3.43
CA PHE A 265 -19.83 -14.01 -3.96
C PHE A 265 -20.30 -13.75 -5.39
N ILE A 266 -20.24 -14.77 -6.24
CA ILE A 266 -20.83 -14.74 -7.58
C ILE A 266 -22.11 -15.56 -7.55
N PHE A 267 -23.22 -14.94 -7.94
CA PHE A 267 -24.44 -15.68 -8.28
C PHE A 267 -24.30 -16.25 -9.69
N ILE A 268 -24.26 -17.56 -9.81
CA ILE A 268 -24.35 -18.25 -11.10
C ILE A 268 -25.85 -18.46 -11.36
N HIS A 269 -26.44 -17.61 -12.22
CA HIS A 269 -27.75 -17.92 -12.78
C HIS A 269 -27.58 -19.14 -13.70
N ARG A 270 -28.17 -20.26 -13.27
CA ARG A 270 -28.30 -21.47 -14.09
C ARG A 270 -29.44 -21.33 -15.08
#